data_AF-A0A1V5ZBR2-F1
#
_entry.id   AF-A0A1V5ZBR2-F1
#
_cell.length_a   1.000
_cell.length_b   1.000
_cell.length_c   1.000
_cell.angle_alpha   90.00
_cell.angle_beta   90.00
_cell.angle_gamma   90.00
#
_symmetry.space_group_name_H-M   'P 1'
#
loop_
_entity.id
_entity.type
_entity.pdbx_description
1 polymer ?
#
loop_
_entity_poly.entity_id
_entity_poly.type
_entity_poly.pdbx_seq_one_letter_code
_entity_poly.pdbx_strand_id
1 'polypeptide(L)'
;MPDQELQSGDRVVEIAAVVRTTAIVSGAVASAAATWLVRGSWWSSLVALVLGAFIGFPVSLFPSRLYSSSGRTAVARVGSSSLSATIPAGLLGGVSAALVASIAVLWCFSAWGQLVLLLGTSLGCGLVVGIILAVLASLL
;
A
#
# COMPACT_ATOMS: atom_id res chain seq x y z
N MET A 1 -7.14 20.79 -10.05
CA MET A 1 -7.18 19.89 -11.22
C MET A 1 -8.21 20.50 -12.17
N PRO A 2 -7.91 20.69 -13.47
CA PRO A 2 -8.95 21.10 -14.41
C PRO A 2 -10.07 20.05 -14.34
N ASP A 3 -11.29 20.52 -14.16
CA ASP A 3 -12.50 19.70 -14.09
C ASP A 3 -12.70 19.00 -15.44
N GLN A 4 -12.05 17.84 -15.63
CA GLN A 4 -12.41 16.94 -16.70
C GLN A 4 -13.79 16.38 -16.33
N GLU A 5 -14.83 16.93 -16.94
CA GLU A 5 -16.19 16.40 -16.86
C GLU A 5 -16.15 14.91 -17.23
N LEU A 6 -16.35 14.07 -16.23
CA LEU A 6 -16.50 12.63 -16.40
C LEU A 6 -17.76 12.38 -17.22
N GLN A 7 -17.63 11.70 -18.35
CA GLN A 7 -18.78 11.36 -19.18
C GLN A 7 -19.35 10.00 -18.79
N SER A 8 -20.67 9.84 -18.98
CA SER A 8 -21.32 8.54 -18.77
C SER A 8 -20.72 7.50 -19.71
N GLY A 9 -20.15 6.43 -19.15
CA GLY A 9 -19.44 5.39 -19.90
C GLY A 9 -17.91 5.41 -19.72
N ASP A 10 -17.36 6.44 -19.05
CA ASP A 10 -15.94 6.47 -18.70
C ASP A 10 -15.59 5.42 -17.64
N ARG A 11 -14.48 4.72 -17.84
CA ARG A 11 -13.87 3.90 -16.79
C ARG A 11 -13.21 4.81 -15.77
N VAL A 12 -13.60 4.65 -14.51
CA VAL A 12 -13.09 5.44 -13.38
C VAL A 12 -12.46 4.54 -12.35
N VAL A 13 -11.40 5.03 -11.75
CA VAL A 13 -10.69 4.36 -10.65
C VAL A 13 -10.83 5.22 -9.41
N GLU A 14 -11.33 4.60 -8.36
CA GLU A 14 -11.42 5.23 -7.05
C GLU A 14 -10.02 5.27 -6.42
N ILE A 15 -9.46 6.46 -6.28
CA ILE A 15 -8.10 6.65 -5.75
C ILE A 15 -8.01 6.10 -4.31
N ALA A 16 -9.07 6.25 -3.52
CA ALA A 16 -9.15 5.69 -2.18
C ALA A 16 -9.09 4.14 -2.19
N ALA A 17 -9.68 3.48 -3.18
CA ALA A 17 -9.60 2.03 -3.33
C ALA A 17 -8.17 1.59 -3.72
N VAL A 18 -7.48 2.36 -4.57
CA VAL A 18 -6.07 2.15 -4.89
C VAL A 18 -5.20 2.23 -3.63
N VAL A 19 -5.37 3.28 -2.81
CA VAL A 19 -4.64 3.45 -1.54
C VAL A 19 -4.87 2.26 -0.59
N ARG A 20 -6.11 1.78 -0.49
CA ARG A 20 -6.44 0.65 0.38
C ARG A 20 -5.82 -0.65 -0.10
N THR A 21 -5.97 -0.95 -1.38
CA THR A 21 -5.40 -2.17 -1.98
C THR A 21 -3.88 -2.16 -1.93
N THR A 22 -3.23 -1.03 -2.22
CA THR A 22 -1.77 -0.92 -2.13
C THR A 22 -1.27 -1.10 -0.71
N ALA A 23 -1.93 -0.51 0.28
CA ALA A 23 -1.57 -0.66 1.69
C ALA A 23 -1.73 -2.10 2.19
N ILE A 24 -2.80 -2.80 1.81
CA ILE A 24 -3.03 -4.19 2.21
C ILE A 24 -1.96 -5.10 1.61
N VAL A 25 -1.72 -4.99 0.30
CA VAL A 25 -0.75 -5.83 -0.41
C VAL A 25 0.67 -5.53 0.06
N SER A 26 1.04 -4.25 0.22
CA SER A 26 2.38 -3.89 0.70
C SER A 26 2.60 -4.34 2.14
N GLY A 27 1.61 -4.20 3.02
CA GLY A 27 1.68 -4.68 4.39
C GLY A 27 1.86 -6.20 4.47
N ALA A 28 1.13 -6.95 3.64
CA ALA A 28 1.25 -8.40 3.54
C ALA A 28 2.64 -8.84 3.04
N VAL A 29 3.14 -8.21 1.97
CA VAL A 29 4.46 -8.53 1.39
C VAL A 29 5.59 -8.14 2.34
N ALA A 30 5.54 -6.93 2.93
CA ALA A 30 6.58 -6.43 3.83
C ALA A 30 6.67 -7.26 5.12
N SER A 31 5.54 -7.62 5.73
CA SER A 31 5.50 -8.47 6.93
C SER A 31 6.02 -9.88 6.66
N ALA A 32 5.64 -10.49 5.53
CA ALA A 32 6.13 -11.81 5.13
C ALA A 32 7.64 -11.79 4.89
N ALA A 33 8.15 -10.78 4.17
CA ALA A 33 9.57 -10.60 3.89
C ALA A 33 10.38 -10.34 5.17
N ALA A 34 9.90 -9.44 6.03
CA ALA A 34 10.54 -9.11 7.31
C ALA A 34 10.60 -10.35 8.23
N THR A 35 9.51 -11.11 8.33
CA THR A 35 9.46 -12.33 9.15
C THR A 35 10.34 -13.43 8.58
N TRP A 36 10.43 -13.53 7.24
CA TRP A 36 11.34 -14.47 6.59
C TRP A 36 12.80 -14.16 6.92
N LEU A 37 13.21 -12.90 6.87
CA LEU A 37 14.56 -12.48 7.20
C LEU A 37 14.94 -12.74 8.66
N VAL A 38 13.98 -12.62 9.58
CA VAL A 38 14.22 -12.84 11.02
C VAL A 38 14.23 -14.32 11.38
N ARG A 39 13.29 -15.12 10.84
CA ARG A 39 13.05 -16.50 11.29
C ARG A 39 13.40 -17.60 10.29
N GLY A 40 13.51 -17.30 9.01
CA GLY A 40 13.77 -18.28 7.95
C GLY A 40 12.70 -19.39 7.81
N SER A 41 11.53 -19.20 8.41
CA SER A 41 10.47 -20.22 8.47
C SER A 41 9.27 -19.82 7.62
N TRP A 42 8.92 -20.69 6.67
CA TRP A 42 7.83 -20.45 5.72
C TRP A 42 6.46 -20.32 6.40
N TRP A 43 6.22 -21.14 7.42
CA TRP A 43 4.98 -21.07 8.22
C TRP A 43 4.84 -19.73 8.92
N SER A 44 5.93 -19.21 9.50
CA SER A 44 5.90 -17.89 10.14
C SER A 44 5.65 -16.77 9.13
N SER A 45 6.23 -16.86 7.94
CA SER A 45 5.99 -15.88 6.87
C SER A 45 4.55 -15.91 6.34
N LEU A 46 3.92 -17.08 6.23
CA LEU A 46 2.51 -17.17 5.85
C LEU A 46 1.59 -16.53 6.87
N VAL A 47 1.81 -16.80 8.16
CA VAL A 47 1.03 -16.17 9.23
C VAL A 47 1.25 -14.65 9.23
N ALA A 48 2.51 -14.22 9.07
CA ALA A 48 2.84 -12.80 8.98
C ALA A 48 2.19 -12.12 7.78
N LEU A 49 2.10 -12.78 6.62
CA LEU A 49 1.43 -12.26 5.43
C LEU A 49 -0.02 -11.90 5.72
N VAL A 50 -0.76 -12.82 6.35
CA VAL A 50 -2.16 -12.62 6.72
C VAL A 50 -2.29 -11.49 7.73
N LEU A 51 -1.49 -11.50 8.80
CA LEU A 51 -1.50 -10.45 9.81
C LEU A 51 -1.13 -9.08 9.23
N GLY A 52 -0.16 -9.02 8.32
CA GLY A 52 0.24 -7.80 7.64
C GLY A 52 -0.87 -7.23 6.75
N ALA A 53 -1.65 -8.07 6.09
CA ALA A 53 -2.86 -7.63 5.37
C ALA A 53 -3.90 -7.02 6.32
N PHE A 54 -4.14 -7.67 7.46
CA PHE A 54 -5.05 -7.18 8.50
C PHE A 54 -4.59 -5.86 9.12
N ILE A 55 -3.28 -5.65 9.31
CA ILE A 55 -2.70 -4.41 9.81
C ILE A 55 -2.69 -3.32 8.72
N GLY A 56 -2.47 -3.69 7.45
CA GLY A 56 -2.48 -2.76 6.32
C GLY A 56 -3.85 -2.09 6.12
N PHE A 57 -4.94 -2.80 6.41
CA PHE A 57 -6.30 -2.26 6.30
C PHE A 57 -6.55 -1.02 7.18
N PRO A 58 -6.41 -1.03 8.52
CA PRO A 58 -6.61 0.15 9.35
C PRO A 58 -5.59 1.26 9.05
N VAL A 59 -4.36 0.91 8.69
CA VAL A 59 -3.34 1.90 8.29
C VAL A 59 -3.79 2.66 7.05
N SER A 60 -4.43 1.98 6.10
CA SER A 60 -4.96 2.59 4.88
C SER A 60 -6.11 3.56 5.10
N LEU A 61 -6.80 3.52 6.25
CA LEU A 61 -7.93 4.40 6.55
C LEU A 61 -7.50 5.86 6.71
N PHE A 62 -6.30 6.13 7.21
CA PHE A 62 -5.77 7.49 7.34
C PHE A 62 -5.50 8.16 5.99
N PRO A 63 -4.65 7.60 5.10
CA PRO A 63 -4.39 8.21 3.80
C PRO A 63 -5.63 8.16 2.89
N SER A 64 -6.50 7.14 2.99
CA SER A 64 -7.72 7.12 2.16
C SER A 64 -8.73 8.21 2.51
N ARG A 65 -8.75 8.73 3.75
CA ARG A 65 -9.56 9.90 4.13
C ARG A 65 -9.11 11.19 3.42
N LEU A 66 -7.84 11.30 3.05
CA LEU A 66 -7.35 12.45 2.26
C LEU A 66 -7.96 12.48 0.86
N TYR A 67 -8.38 11.32 0.34
CA TYR A 67 -8.98 11.15 -0.97
C TYR A 67 -10.50 10.91 -0.93
N SER A 68 -11.12 10.95 0.25
CA SER A 68 -12.55 10.75 0.44
C SER A 68 -13.06 11.68 1.52
N SER A 69 -13.81 12.71 1.14
CA SER A 69 -14.35 13.73 2.05
C SER A 69 -15.85 13.91 1.84
N SER A 70 -16.62 13.85 2.92
CA SER A 70 -18.05 14.20 2.98
C SER A 70 -18.92 13.60 1.87
N GLY A 71 -18.76 12.28 1.60
CA GLY A 71 -19.54 11.56 0.60
C GLY A 71 -19.06 11.73 -0.85
N ARG A 72 -17.94 12.45 -1.07
CA ARG A 72 -17.26 12.55 -2.37
C ARG A 72 -15.94 11.78 -2.33
N THR A 73 -15.79 10.85 -3.25
CA THR A 73 -14.56 10.08 -3.47
C THR A 73 -13.78 10.66 -4.64
N ALA A 74 -12.48 10.89 -4.47
CA ALA A 74 -11.62 11.29 -5.57
C ALA A 74 -11.51 10.13 -6.56
N VAL A 75 -12.00 10.35 -7.77
CA VAL A 75 -11.96 9.42 -8.89
C VAL A 75 -11.07 9.98 -9.98
N ALA A 76 -10.26 9.12 -10.58
CA ALA A 76 -9.48 9.45 -11.77
C ALA A 76 -9.99 8.62 -12.95
N ARG A 77 -10.08 9.24 -14.13
CA ARG A 77 -10.38 8.51 -15.37
C ARG A 77 -9.23 7.58 -15.70
N VAL A 78 -9.52 6.32 -16.02
CA VAL A 78 -8.50 5.34 -16.44
C VAL A 78 -7.74 5.86 -17.65
N GLY A 79 -6.41 5.89 -17.58
CA GLY A 79 -5.54 6.32 -18.68
C GLY A 79 -4.18 6.81 -18.21
N SER A 80 -3.31 7.18 -19.16
CA SER A 80 -1.97 7.68 -18.83
C SER A 80 -1.99 8.98 -17.99
N SER A 81 -3.05 9.78 -18.10
CA SER A 81 -3.24 10.98 -17.27
C SER A 81 -3.50 10.67 -15.79
N SER A 82 -4.08 9.50 -15.45
CA SER A 82 -4.32 9.13 -14.05
C SER A 82 -3.05 8.75 -13.30
N LEU A 83 -1.97 8.40 -13.98
CA LEU A 83 -0.68 8.05 -13.36
C LEU A 83 -0.20 9.11 -12.37
N SER A 84 -0.36 10.39 -12.72
CA SER A 84 0.03 11.51 -11.85
C SER A 84 -0.73 11.54 -10.51
N ALA A 85 -1.94 11.00 -10.46
CA ALA A 85 -2.78 10.94 -9.27
C ALA A 85 -2.70 9.57 -8.56
N THR A 86 -2.57 8.47 -9.30
CA THR A 86 -2.52 7.11 -8.75
C THR A 86 -1.16 6.76 -8.16
N ILE A 87 -0.05 7.27 -8.72
CA ILE A 87 1.31 7.05 -8.18
C ILE A 87 1.45 7.59 -6.74
N PRO A 88 1.18 8.87 -6.44
CA PRO A 88 1.32 9.36 -5.07
C PRO A 88 0.39 8.64 -4.11
N ALA A 89 -0.81 8.26 -4.55
CA ALA A 89 -1.77 7.52 -3.75
C ALA A 89 -1.27 6.08 -3.45
N GLY A 90 -0.74 5.39 -4.47
CA GLY A 90 -0.13 4.08 -4.36
C GLY A 90 1.10 4.08 -3.45
N LEU A 91 1.96 5.10 -3.56
CA LEU A 91 3.11 5.30 -2.69
C LEU A 91 2.70 5.59 -1.24
N LEU A 92 1.72 6.47 -1.03
CA LEU A 92 1.20 6.79 0.31
C LEU A 92 0.67 5.54 1.01
N GLY A 93 -0.18 4.76 0.34
CA GLY A 93 -0.70 3.50 0.90
C GLY A 93 0.41 2.47 1.09
N GLY A 94 1.22 2.25 0.04
CA GLY A 94 2.26 1.25 -0.01
C GLY A 94 3.34 1.45 1.06
N VAL A 95 3.93 2.64 1.13
CA VAL A 95 5.03 2.97 2.05
C VAL A 95 4.54 3.04 3.49
N SER A 96 3.39 3.65 3.76
CA SER A 96 2.88 3.76 5.14
C SER A 96 2.59 2.39 5.75
N ALA A 97 1.91 1.51 5.02
CA ALA A 97 1.60 0.16 5.52
C ALA A 97 2.86 -0.71 5.67
N ALA A 98 3.81 -0.59 4.74
CA ALA A 98 5.08 -1.32 4.85
C ALA A 98 5.90 -0.89 6.07
N LEU A 99 5.96 0.41 6.35
CA LEU A 99 6.64 0.94 7.55
C LEU A 99 5.97 0.45 8.84
N VAL A 100 4.64 0.53 8.92
CA VAL A 100 3.90 0.06 10.11
C VAL A 100 4.08 -1.45 10.31
N ALA A 101 4.01 -2.23 9.23
CA ALA A 101 4.26 -3.68 9.28
C ALA A 101 5.67 -3.99 9.80
N SER A 102 6.70 -3.26 9.35
CA SER A 102 8.07 -3.45 9.83
C SER A 102 8.27 -3.05 11.28
N ILE A 103 7.65 -1.97 11.74
CA ILE A 103 7.69 -1.59 13.16
C ILE A 103 7.02 -2.67 14.01
N ALA A 104 5.88 -3.21 13.56
CA ALA A 104 5.19 -4.30 14.26
C ALA A 104 6.05 -5.57 14.36
N VAL A 105 6.74 -5.95 13.27
CA VAL A 105 7.66 -7.10 13.27
C VAL A 105 8.88 -6.84 14.18
N LEU A 106 9.46 -5.64 14.12
CA LEU A 106 10.58 -5.24 15.00
C LEU A 106 10.18 -5.35 16.48
N TRP A 107 8.98 -4.89 16.83
CA TRP A 107 8.44 -4.99 18.19
C TRP A 107 8.19 -6.44 18.61
N CYS A 108 7.59 -7.25 17.73
CA CYS A 108 7.24 -8.64 18.05
C CYS A 108 8.48 -9.52 18.27
N PHE A 109 9.54 -9.31 17.50
CA PHE A 109 10.76 -10.12 17.57
C PHE A 109 11.93 -9.44 18.29
N SER A 110 11.74 -8.22 18.79
CA SER A 110 12.79 -7.40 19.44
C SER A 110 14.09 -7.31 18.62
N ALA A 111 13.99 -7.31 17.29
CA ALA A 111 15.10 -7.42 16.35
C ALA A 111 15.77 -6.06 16.02
N TRP A 112 16.00 -5.24 17.05
CA TRP A 112 16.51 -3.86 16.90
C TRP A 112 17.87 -3.78 16.18
N GLY A 113 18.69 -4.83 16.25
CA GLY A 113 19.97 -4.90 15.53
C GLY A 113 19.85 -4.98 14.01
N GLN A 114 18.69 -5.36 13.47
CA GLN A 114 18.44 -5.49 12.03
C GLN A 114 17.56 -4.35 11.47
N LEU A 115 17.38 -3.28 12.22
CA LEU A 115 16.45 -2.19 11.91
C LEU A 115 16.68 -1.58 10.53
N VAL A 116 17.93 -1.30 10.15
CA VAL A 116 18.25 -0.71 8.84
C VAL A 116 17.88 -1.65 7.70
N LEU A 117 18.16 -2.95 7.85
CA LEU A 117 17.84 -3.97 6.85
C LEU A 117 16.32 -4.15 6.70
N LEU A 118 15.60 -4.20 7.82
CA LEU A 118 14.14 -4.38 7.84
C LEU A 118 13.38 -3.14 7.33
N LEU A 119 13.87 -1.95 7.64
CA LEU A 119 13.32 -0.70 7.08
C LEU A 119 13.64 -0.57 5.60
N GLY A 120 14.87 -0.88 5.17
CA GLY A 120 15.26 -0.82 3.77
C GLY A 120 14.45 -1.79 2.89
N THR A 121 14.29 -3.03 3.36
CA THR A 121 13.51 -4.06 2.64
C THR A 121 12.03 -3.73 2.58
N SER A 122 11.44 -3.21 3.66
CA SER A 122 10.04 -2.80 3.66
C SER A 122 9.77 -1.56 2.83
N LEU A 123 10.64 -0.55 2.87
CA LEU A 123 10.57 0.60 1.96
C LEU A 123 10.64 0.13 0.50
N GLY A 124 11.58 -0.75 0.17
CA GLY A 124 11.69 -1.34 -1.17
C GLY A 124 10.41 -2.06 -1.59
N CYS A 125 9.86 -2.92 -0.73
CA CYS A 125 8.62 -3.64 -0.99
C CYS A 125 7.43 -2.68 -1.18
N GLY A 126 7.29 -1.69 -0.29
CA GLY A 126 6.21 -0.71 -0.34
C GLY A 126 6.26 0.16 -1.60
N LEU A 127 7.46 0.59 -2.01
CA LEU A 127 7.67 1.33 -3.26
C LEU A 127 7.32 0.48 -4.48
N VAL A 128 7.89 -0.72 -4.60
CA VAL A 128 7.68 -1.60 -5.75
C VAL A 128 6.21 -1.99 -5.88
N VAL A 129 5.60 -2.47 -4.79
CA VAL A 129 4.17 -2.84 -4.78
C VAL A 129 3.28 -1.63 -5.06
N GLY A 130 3.58 -0.48 -4.45
CA GLY A 130 2.82 0.76 -4.67
C GLY A 130 2.86 1.22 -6.13
N ILE A 131 4.03 1.18 -6.78
CA ILE A 131 4.19 1.54 -8.18
C ILE A 131 3.47 0.54 -9.08
N ILE A 132 3.66 -0.77 -8.88
CA ILE A 132 3.02 -1.82 -9.69
C ILE A 132 1.49 -1.67 -9.64
N LEU A 133 0.93 -1.49 -8.46
CA LEU A 133 -0.52 -1.35 -8.30
C LEU A 133 -1.04 -0.01 -8.82
N ALA A 134 -0.30 1.09 -8.68
CA ALA A 134 -0.67 2.37 -9.29
C ALA A 134 -0.69 2.29 -10.83
N VAL A 135 0.27 1.57 -11.41
CA VAL A 135 0.33 1.31 -12.86
C VAL A 135 -0.83 0.42 -13.29
N LEU A 136 -1.08 -0.70 -12.59
CA LEU A 136 -2.21 -1.58 -12.88
C LEU A 136 -3.55 -0.84 -12.79
N ALA A 137 -3.73 -0.03 -11.75
CA ALA A 137 -4.91 0.81 -11.56
C ALA A 137 -5.06 1.88 -12.66
N SER A 138 -3.99 2.26 -13.36
CA SER A 138 -4.06 3.23 -14.47
C SER A 138 -4.32 2.56 -15.82
N LEU A 139 -4.17 1.23 -15.91
CA LEU A 139 -4.32 0.45 -17.14
C LEU A 139 -5.64 -0.33 -17.24
N LEU A 140 -6.28 -0.63 -16.10
CA LEU A 140 -7.51 -1.42 -16.00
C LEU A 140 -8.76 -0.53 -15.92
#